data_AF-A0A958INL0-F1
#
_entry.id   AF-A0A958INL0-F1
#
_cell.length_a   1.000
_cell.length_b   1.000
_cell.length_c   1.000
_cell.angle_alpha   90.00
_cell.angle_beta   90.00
_cell.angle_gamma   90.00
#
_symmetry.space_group_name_H-M   'P 1'
#
loop_
_entity.id
_entity.type
_entity.pdbx_description
1 polymer ?
#
loop_
_entity_poly.entity_id
_entity_poly.type
_entity_poly.pdbx_seq_one_letter_code
_entity_poly.pdbx_strand_id
1 'polypeptide(L)'
;SATSVAQNNIILYGKLGGAGTFRYNMCNSTQLPAINGNIPNTNMTTVFENPNDFNAGFHLLPGSPALGSGFSGVDMGIYGGDAPYVDGGFPGLPAIFHFESEIITTPQNGLDVVIKAKSNRE
;
A
#
# COMPACT_ATOMS: atom_id res chain seq x y z
N SER A 1 7.09 22.77 3.66
CA SER A 1 5.72 22.28 3.87
C SER A 1 5.58 21.00 3.08
N ALA A 2 5.40 19.84 3.74
CA ALA A 2 5.15 18.59 3.03
C ALA A 2 3.73 18.66 2.45
N THR A 3 3.61 18.86 1.15
CA THR A 3 2.32 18.80 0.46
C THR A 3 1.94 17.32 0.36
N SER A 4 0.78 16.95 0.90
CA SER A 4 0.28 15.58 0.79
C SER A 4 0.10 15.21 -0.70
N VAL A 5 0.65 14.07 -1.11
CA VAL A 5 0.52 13.54 -2.48
C VAL A 5 -0.35 12.29 -2.43
N ALA A 6 -1.40 12.28 -3.23
CA ALA A 6 -2.19 11.08 -3.53
C ALA A 6 -1.94 10.68 -4.98
N GLN A 7 -1.32 9.53 -5.16
CA GLN A 7 -0.82 9.06 -6.44
C GLN A 7 -0.96 7.54 -6.59
N ASN A 8 -1.17 7.09 -7.84
CA ASN A 8 -1.28 5.69 -8.25
C ASN A 8 -2.46 4.95 -7.62
N ASN A 9 -3.52 5.67 -7.23
CA ASN A 9 -4.71 5.09 -6.61
C ASN A 9 -5.79 4.79 -7.64
N ILE A 10 -6.63 3.81 -7.34
CA ILE A 10 -7.93 3.62 -8.01
C ILE A 10 -9.04 3.92 -6.99
N ILE A 11 -9.91 4.86 -7.32
CA ILE A 11 -10.95 5.39 -6.42
C ILE A 11 -12.32 4.90 -6.91
N LEU A 12 -12.90 3.99 -6.15
CA LEU A 12 -14.21 3.40 -6.44
C LEU A 12 -15.38 4.25 -5.93
N TYR A 13 -15.20 4.95 -4.82
CA TYR A 13 -16.27 5.67 -4.13
C TYR A 13 -15.76 6.95 -3.47
N GLY A 14 -16.70 7.80 -3.07
CA GLY A 14 -16.41 9.04 -2.35
C GLY A 14 -15.85 10.14 -3.25
N LYS A 15 -15.26 11.17 -2.63
CA LYS A 15 -14.58 12.28 -3.30
C LYS A 15 -13.30 12.59 -2.54
N LEU A 16 -12.20 12.71 -3.26
CA LEU A 16 -10.98 13.29 -2.70
C LEU A 16 -11.07 14.82 -2.84
N GLY A 17 -10.84 15.53 -1.75
CA GLY A 17 -10.85 17.00 -1.72
C GLY A 17 -9.90 17.51 -0.64
N GLY A 18 -9.48 18.77 -0.76
CA GLY A 18 -8.53 19.41 0.14
C GLY A 18 -7.27 19.92 -0.57
N ALA A 19 -6.39 20.57 0.18
CA ALA A 19 -5.09 21.02 -0.33
C ALA A 19 -4.13 19.82 -0.43
N GLY A 20 -3.76 19.45 -1.66
CA GLY A 20 -2.86 18.33 -1.94
C GLY A 20 -2.59 18.17 -3.44
N THR A 21 -1.62 17.34 -3.80
CA THR A 21 -1.34 16.98 -5.19
C THR A 21 -1.97 15.64 -5.51
N PHE A 22 -2.98 15.66 -6.39
CA PHE A 22 -3.64 14.46 -6.91
C PHE A 22 -3.19 14.25 -8.35
N ARG A 23 -2.44 13.16 -8.60
CA ARG A 23 -1.86 12.86 -9.90
C ARG A 23 -1.80 11.36 -10.16
N TYR A 24 -1.96 10.93 -11.40
CA TYR A 24 -1.93 9.52 -11.79
C TYR A 24 -2.87 8.65 -10.94
N ASN A 25 -4.12 9.09 -10.78
CA ASN A 25 -5.16 8.31 -10.11
C ASN A 25 -6.31 8.02 -11.08
N MET A 26 -6.90 6.85 -10.96
CA MET A 26 -8.08 6.46 -11.73
C MET A 26 -9.33 6.53 -10.86
N CYS A 27 -10.46 6.95 -11.43
CA CYS A 27 -11.72 6.97 -10.71
C CYS A 27 -12.92 6.69 -11.62
N ASN A 28 -14.00 6.16 -11.04
CA ASN A 28 -15.18 5.71 -11.80
C ASN A 28 -16.18 6.82 -12.15
N SER A 29 -15.94 8.04 -11.68
CA SER A 29 -16.79 9.21 -11.90
C SER A 29 -15.91 10.47 -11.92
N THR A 30 -16.47 11.61 -11.53
CA THR A 30 -15.81 12.91 -11.51
C THR A 30 -15.14 13.21 -10.15
N GLN A 31 -14.66 12.19 -9.44
CA GLN A 31 -13.97 12.38 -8.15
C GLN A 31 -12.73 13.27 -8.27
N LEU A 32 -12.02 13.15 -9.39
CA LEU A 32 -10.85 13.95 -9.71
C LEU A 32 -10.99 14.55 -11.12
N PRO A 33 -10.48 15.77 -11.36
CA PRO A 33 -10.39 16.33 -12.70
C PRO A 33 -9.39 15.53 -13.56
N ALA A 34 -9.64 15.48 -14.88
CA ALA A 34 -8.78 14.86 -15.89
C ALA A 34 -7.48 15.67 -16.15
N ILE A 35 -6.71 15.92 -15.10
CA ILE A 35 -5.45 16.66 -15.10
C ILE A 35 -4.38 15.84 -14.37
N ASN A 36 -3.11 16.17 -14.58
CA ASN A 36 -1.97 15.53 -13.90
C ASN A 36 -1.96 13.99 -14.02
N GLY A 37 -2.41 13.45 -15.16
CA GLY A 37 -2.49 12.01 -15.39
C GLY A 37 -3.63 11.30 -14.67
N ASN A 38 -4.57 12.02 -14.02
CA ASN A 38 -5.76 11.39 -13.48
C ASN A 38 -6.71 10.95 -14.60
N ILE A 39 -7.36 9.80 -14.42
CA ILE A 39 -8.27 9.18 -15.38
C ILE A 39 -9.67 9.03 -14.75
N PRO A 40 -10.55 10.04 -14.89
CA PRO A 40 -11.92 9.99 -14.37
C PRO A 40 -12.88 9.21 -15.27
N ASN A 41 -14.08 8.96 -14.76
CA ASN A 41 -15.19 8.29 -15.48
C ASN A 41 -14.82 6.93 -16.09
N THR A 42 -13.92 6.18 -15.44
CA THR A 42 -13.48 4.88 -15.93
C THR A 42 -14.48 3.78 -15.56
N ASN A 43 -14.79 2.88 -16.50
CA ASN A 43 -15.62 1.72 -16.20
C ASN A 43 -14.83 0.70 -15.37
N MET A 44 -15.17 0.51 -14.10
CA MET A 44 -14.42 -0.39 -13.20
C MET A 44 -14.53 -1.88 -13.59
N THR A 45 -15.53 -2.26 -14.37
CA THR A 45 -15.63 -3.65 -14.89
C THR A 45 -14.57 -3.96 -15.95
N THR A 46 -13.87 -2.94 -16.47
CA THR A 46 -12.72 -3.14 -17.37
C THR A 46 -11.38 -3.00 -16.63
N VAL A 47 -11.42 -2.68 -15.35
CA VAL A 47 -10.22 -2.43 -14.53
C VAL A 47 -9.89 -3.65 -13.68
N PHE A 48 -10.90 -4.18 -12.99
CA PHE A 48 -10.77 -5.23 -12.00
C PHE A 48 -11.44 -6.53 -12.42
N GLU A 49 -10.90 -7.67 -12.01
CA GLU A 49 -11.52 -8.98 -12.22
C GLU A 49 -12.90 -9.07 -11.60
N ASN A 50 -13.04 -8.58 -10.36
CA ASN A 50 -14.33 -8.50 -9.68
C ASN A 50 -14.40 -7.25 -8.77
N PRO A 51 -14.86 -6.09 -9.27
CA PRO A 51 -14.87 -4.85 -8.49
C PRO A 51 -15.82 -4.87 -7.27
N ASN A 52 -16.64 -5.91 -7.10
CA ASN A 52 -17.57 -6.05 -5.98
C ASN A 52 -17.07 -7.00 -4.88
N ASP A 53 -15.94 -7.70 -5.10
CA ASP A 53 -15.30 -8.54 -4.09
C ASP A 53 -14.16 -7.76 -3.41
N PHE A 54 -14.41 -7.32 -2.18
CA PHE A 54 -13.47 -6.51 -1.42
C PHE A 54 -12.30 -7.31 -0.81
N ASN A 55 -12.33 -8.65 -0.86
CA ASN A 55 -11.27 -9.48 -0.27
C ASN A 55 -10.14 -9.78 -1.25
N ALA A 56 -10.47 -10.04 -2.53
CA ALA A 56 -9.48 -10.39 -3.55
C ALA A 56 -9.85 -9.87 -4.96
N GLY A 57 -10.89 -9.06 -5.09
CA GLY A 57 -11.41 -8.67 -6.40
C GLY A 57 -10.66 -7.54 -7.10
N PHE A 58 -9.65 -6.94 -6.45
CA PHE A 58 -8.92 -5.78 -6.95
C PHE A 58 -7.70 -6.09 -7.81
N HIS A 59 -7.54 -7.35 -8.23
CA HIS A 59 -6.57 -7.71 -9.27
C HIS A 59 -6.96 -7.04 -10.59
N LEU A 60 -5.95 -6.52 -11.29
CA LEU A 60 -6.16 -5.87 -12.58
C LEU A 60 -6.44 -6.91 -13.66
N LEU A 61 -7.47 -6.66 -14.47
CA LEU A 61 -7.73 -7.48 -15.66
C LEU A 61 -6.57 -7.37 -16.67
N PRO A 62 -6.32 -8.42 -17.47
CA PRO A 62 -5.49 -8.29 -18.65
C PRO A 62 -6.00 -7.16 -19.57
N GLY A 63 -5.11 -6.23 -19.92
CA GLY A 63 -5.47 -5.05 -20.71
C GLY A 63 -6.21 -3.95 -19.92
N SER A 64 -6.27 -4.06 -18.59
CA SER A 64 -6.81 -3.01 -17.73
C SER A 64 -6.14 -1.67 -18.05
N PRO A 65 -6.92 -0.58 -18.15
CA PRO A 65 -6.36 0.75 -18.36
C PRO A 65 -5.53 1.26 -17.18
N ALA A 66 -5.51 0.52 -16.06
CA ALA A 66 -4.66 0.82 -14.91
C ALA A 66 -3.23 0.29 -15.07
N LEU A 67 -2.99 -0.66 -15.98
CA LEU A 67 -1.68 -1.24 -16.24
C LEU A 67 -0.74 -0.17 -16.83
N GLY A 68 0.43 -0.02 -16.23
CA GLY A 68 1.47 0.91 -16.65
C GLY A 68 1.08 2.39 -16.72
N SER A 69 -0.09 2.75 -16.20
CA SER A 69 -0.66 4.10 -16.35
C SER A 69 -0.44 4.97 -15.11
N GLY A 70 0.18 4.42 -14.08
CA GLY A 70 0.67 5.14 -12.91
C GLY A 70 1.94 5.94 -13.22
N PHE A 71 2.36 6.73 -12.24
CA PHE A 71 3.58 7.50 -12.32
C PHE A 71 4.81 6.62 -12.51
N SER A 72 5.69 7.02 -13.43
CA SER A 72 6.85 6.22 -13.85
C SER A 72 6.49 4.89 -14.51
N GLY A 73 5.25 4.73 -15.00
CA GLY A 73 4.84 3.53 -15.72
C GLY A 73 4.50 2.34 -14.84
N VAL A 74 4.26 2.56 -13.54
CA VAL A 74 3.77 1.50 -12.64
C VAL A 74 2.27 1.28 -12.81
N ASP A 75 1.78 0.13 -12.37
CA ASP A 75 0.34 -0.12 -12.30
C ASP A 75 -0.31 0.75 -11.22
N MET A 76 -1.49 1.29 -11.51
CA MET A 76 -2.32 1.93 -10.48
C MET A 76 -3.05 0.85 -9.67
N GLY A 77 -3.24 1.10 -8.38
CA GLY A 77 -3.99 0.22 -7.49
C GLY A 77 -3.13 -0.47 -6.45
N ILE A 78 -3.78 -1.33 -5.66
CA ILE A 78 -3.20 -1.89 -4.42
C ILE A 78 -2.07 -2.90 -4.66
N TYR A 79 -2.02 -3.50 -5.86
CA TYR A 79 -0.98 -4.46 -6.26
C TYR A 79 0.13 -3.82 -7.12
N GLY A 80 0.12 -2.50 -7.30
CA GLY A 80 1.12 -1.78 -8.08
C GLY A 80 2.28 -1.23 -7.24
N GLY A 81 3.36 -0.83 -7.92
CA GLY A 81 4.52 -0.15 -7.33
C GLY A 81 5.43 -1.08 -6.50
N ASP A 82 6.28 -0.46 -5.67
CA ASP A 82 7.38 -1.14 -4.98
C ASP A 82 6.95 -1.92 -3.72
N ALA A 83 5.72 -1.73 -3.27
CA ALA A 83 5.17 -2.35 -2.07
C ALA A 83 3.73 -2.84 -2.32
N PRO A 84 3.54 -3.82 -3.22
CA PRO A 84 2.23 -4.34 -3.55
C PRO A 84 1.59 -5.06 -2.36
N TYR A 85 0.27 -5.02 -2.27
CA TYR A 85 -0.48 -5.86 -1.34
C TYR A 85 -0.33 -7.34 -1.71
N VAL A 86 -0.32 -8.18 -0.69
CA VAL A 86 -0.24 -9.63 -0.84
C VAL A 86 -1.50 -10.22 -0.23
N ASP A 87 -2.26 -10.96 -1.02
CA ASP A 87 -3.49 -11.62 -0.58
C ASP A 87 -3.19 -12.60 0.55
N GLY A 88 -3.88 -12.43 1.68
CA GLY A 88 -3.61 -13.24 2.87
C GLY A 88 -2.24 -13.01 3.50
N GLY A 89 -1.56 -11.91 3.14
CA GLY A 89 -0.24 -11.58 3.67
C GLY A 89 -0.24 -11.54 5.20
N PHE A 90 0.66 -12.32 5.81
CA PHE A 90 0.88 -12.27 7.24
C PHE A 90 1.70 -11.01 7.57
N PRO A 91 1.31 -10.20 8.56
CA PRO A 91 2.16 -9.11 9.02
C PRO A 91 3.47 -9.73 9.50
N GLY A 92 4.60 -9.14 9.13
CA GLY A 92 5.91 -9.71 9.42
C GLY A 92 6.06 -10.06 10.90
N LEU A 93 5.99 -11.35 11.23
CA LEU A 93 5.98 -11.84 12.60
C LEU A 93 7.34 -11.51 13.24
N PRO A 94 7.39 -10.69 14.31
CA PRO A 94 8.64 -10.43 14.99
C PRO A 94 9.08 -11.69 15.71
N ALA A 95 10.27 -12.19 15.36
CA ALA A 95 10.90 -13.30 16.06
C ALA A 95 12.11 -12.78 16.83
N ILE A 96 12.14 -13.05 18.15
CA ILE A 96 13.36 -12.94 18.95
C ILE A 96 14.24 -14.11 18.52
N PHE A 97 15.38 -13.81 17.90
CA PHE A 97 16.32 -14.84 17.45
C PHE A 97 17.55 -14.92 18.35
N HIS A 98 17.68 -13.99 19.29
CA HIS A 98 18.77 -13.99 20.26
C HIS A 98 18.30 -13.33 21.55
N PHE A 99 18.50 -14.05 22.64
CA PHE A 99 18.31 -13.61 24.00
C PHE A 99 19.56 -13.99 24.79
N GLU A 100 20.20 -13.02 25.41
CA GLU A 100 21.35 -13.21 26.29
C GLU A 100 21.11 -12.43 27.57
N SER A 101 21.37 -13.06 28.72
CA SER A 101 21.20 -12.47 30.04
C SER A 101 22.17 -13.11 31.04
N GLU A 102 22.73 -12.31 31.94
CA GLU A 102 23.63 -12.79 33.00
C GLU A 102 22.84 -13.50 34.12
N ILE A 103 23.37 -14.61 34.67
CA ILE A 103 22.66 -15.39 35.71
C ILE A 103 22.87 -14.79 37.12
N ILE A 104 23.83 -13.86 37.27
CA ILE A 104 24.22 -13.28 38.57
C ILE A 104 24.16 -11.76 38.47
N THR A 105 23.33 -11.14 39.30
CA THR A 105 23.19 -9.68 39.40
C THR A 105 23.63 -9.22 40.79
N THR A 106 24.17 -8.01 40.89
CA THR A 106 24.33 -7.30 42.16
C THR A 106 23.33 -6.13 42.21
N PRO A 107 22.84 -5.72 43.40
CA PRO A 107 21.93 -4.59 43.54
C PRO A 107 22.45 -3.27 42.94
N GLN A 108 23.77 -3.16 42.76
CA GLN A 108 24.45 -1.98 42.21
C GLN A 108 24.49 -1.94 40.67
N ASN A 109 24.44 -3.08 39.98
CA ASN A 109 24.71 -3.16 38.54
C ASN A 109 23.50 -3.56 37.68
N GLY A 110 22.43 -4.10 38.28
CA GLY A 110 21.26 -4.58 37.53
C GLY A 110 21.54 -5.86 36.75
N LEU A 111 20.57 -6.28 35.93
CA LEU A 111 20.66 -7.44 35.04
C LEU A 111 20.92 -6.93 33.61
N ASP A 112 22.06 -7.26 33.02
CA ASP A 112 22.29 -6.96 31.61
C ASP A 112 21.52 -7.95 30.72
N VAL A 113 20.79 -7.42 29.74
CA VAL A 113 19.91 -8.20 28.86
C VAL A 113 20.07 -7.71 27.43
N VAL A 114 20.47 -8.61 26.54
CA VAL A 114 20.53 -8.36 25.09
C VAL A 114 19.38 -9.11 24.42
N ILE A 115 18.49 -8.36 23.78
CA ILE A 115 17.41 -8.89 22.95
C ILE A 115 17.66 -8.45 21.50
N LYS A 116 17.70 -9.40 20.57
CA LYS A 116 17.67 -9.10 19.13
C LYS A 116 16.41 -9.68 18.52
N ALA A 117 15.66 -8.82 17.85
CA ALA A 117 14.45 -9.17 17.14
C ALA A 117 14.60 -8.84 15.65
N LYS A 118 14.05 -9.69 14.79
CA LYS A 118 13.88 -9.40 13.36
C LYS A 118 12.43 -9.59 12.97
N SER A 119 11.96 -8.76 12.06
CA SER A 119 10.71 -9.00 11.35
C SER A 119 11.06 -9.68 10.03
N ASN A 120 10.61 -10.92 9.86
CA ASN A 120 10.71 -11.57 8.55
C ASN A 120 9.54 -11.04 7.70
N ARG A 121 9.85 -10.46 6.55
CA ARG A 121 8.89 -10.32 5.45
C ARG A 121 9.15 -11.47 4.49
N GLU A 122 8.09 -12.05 3.97
CA GLU A 122 8.17 -13.07 2.90
C GLU A 122 8.44 -12.40 1.56
#